data_AF-A0A8C0MA03-F1
#
_entry.id   AF-A0A8C0MA03-F1
#
_cell.length_a   1.000
_cell.length_b   1.000
_cell.length_c   1.000
_cell.angle_alpha   90.00
_cell.angle_beta   90.00
_cell.angle_gamma   90.00
#
_symmetry.space_group_name_H-M   'P 1'
#
loop_
_entity.id
_entity.type
_entity.pdbx_description
1 polymer ?
#
loop_
_entity_poly.entity_id
_entity_poly.type
_entity_poly.pdbx_seq_one_letter_code
_entity_poly.pdbx_strand_id
1 'polypeptide(L)'
;MCLICEDSGGQPTLLLKEEEILALYNEMAPVEPFLFYHSKNGRTSTFESVAFPGWFIASSERSHPIFLTSHQGGIYNVNFNLNINA
;
A
#
# COMPACT_ATOMS: atom_id res chain seq x y z
N MET A 1 12.79 -2.29 6.91
CA MET A 1 11.91 -2.96 5.93
C MET A 1 10.81 -1.99 5.52
N CYS A 2 10.51 -1.92 4.23
CA CYS A 2 9.48 -1.02 3.68
C CYS A 2 8.54 -1.79 2.74
N LEU A 3 7.31 -1.30 2.58
CA LEU A 3 6.35 -1.84 1.62
C LEU A 3 6.71 -1.39 0.20
N ILE A 4 6.67 -2.32 -0.74
CA ILE A 4 6.91 -2.06 -2.17
C ILE A 4 5.83 -2.72 -3.02
N CYS A 5 5.47 -2.07 -4.11
CA CYS A 5 4.63 -2.63 -5.17
C CYS A 5 5.54 -3.13 -6.31
N GLU A 6 5.43 -4.41 -6.67
CA GLU A 6 6.17 -4.98 -7.81
C GLU A 6 5.22 -5.71 -8.76
N ASP A 7 5.48 -5.61 -10.07
CA ASP A 7 4.76 -6.41 -11.07
C ASP A 7 5.28 -7.86 -11.04
N SER A 8 4.41 -8.79 -10.65
CA SER A 8 4.66 -10.22 -10.65
C SER A 8 3.71 -10.89 -11.65
N GLY A 9 4.17 -11.00 -12.89
CA GLY A 9 3.45 -11.75 -13.94
C GLY A 9 2.24 -11.02 -14.52
N GLY A 10 2.31 -9.69 -14.63
CA GLY A 10 1.28 -8.84 -15.23
C GLY A 10 0.27 -8.27 -14.23
N GLN A 11 0.50 -8.45 -12.93
CA GLN A 11 -0.31 -7.86 -11.86
C GLN A 11 0.59 -7.35 -10.72
N PRO A 12 0.29 -6.18 -10.15
CA PRO A 12 1.06 -5.66 -9.04
C PRO A 12 0.78 -6.44 -7.76
N THR A 13 1.84 -6.68 -6.99
CA THR A 13 1.83 -7.39 -5.72
C THR A 13 2.45 -6.53 -4.62
N LEU A 14 1.98 -6.72 -3.39
CA LEU A 14 2.53 -6.04 -2.22
C LEU A 14 3.59 -6.92 -1.57
N LEU A 15 4.81 -6.41 -1.46
CA LEU A 15 5.92 -7.10 -0.85
C LEU A 15 6.53 -6.26 0.28
N LEU A 16 7.33 -6.92 1.11
CA LEU A 16 8.08 -6.28 2.18
C LEU A 16 9.57 -6.44 1.87
N LYS A 17 10.24 -5.33 1.60
CA LYS A 17 11.64 -5.31 1.16
C LYS A 17 12.55 -4.85 2.28
N GLU A 18 13.73 -5.45 2.38
CA GLU A 18 14.79 -4.93 3.25
C GLU A 18 15.25 -3.59 2.67
N GLU A 19 14.84 -2.52 3.35
CA GLU A 19 15.07 -1.13 2.95
C GLU A 19 14.90 -0.23 4.18
N GLU A 20 15.62 0.89 4.22
CA GLU A 20 15.52 1.90 5.27
C GLU A 20 14.57 3.03 4.87
N ILE A 21 13.55 3.29 5.69
CA ILE A 21 12.56 4.34 5.40
C ILE A 21 13.20 5.73 5.29
N LEU A 22 14.27 5.98 6.06
CA LEU A 22 15.00 7.25 6.01
C LEU A 22 15.87 7.37 4.75
N ALA A 23 16.35 6.26 4.19
CA ALA A 23 17.04 6.29 2.91
C ALA A 23 16.06 6.73 1.81
N LEU A 24 14.88 6.11 1.74
CA LEU A 24 13.82 6.48 0.80
C LEU A 24 13.36 7.93 0.94
N TYR A 25 13.28 8.46 2.17
CA TYR A 25 12.91 9.85 2.42
C TYR A 25 13.96 10.86 1.93
N ASN A 26 15.24 10.50 2.00
CA ASN A 26 16.35 11.37 1.62
C ASN A 26 16.67 11.33 0.12
N GLU A 27 16.00 10.49 -0.66
CA GLU A 27 16.15 10.44 -2.10
C GLU A 27 15.71 11.77 -2.75
N MET A 28 16.47 12.22 -3.74
CA MET A 28 16.19 13.47 -4.45
C MET A 28 14.92 13.37 -5.30
N ALA A 29 14.63 12.18 -5.82
CA ALA A 29 13.47 11.89 -6.63
C ALA A 29 12.58 10.86 -5.91
N PRO A 30 11.25 10.94 -6.10
CA PRO A 30 10.33 9.97 -5.52
C PRO A 30 10.61 8.56 -6.03
N VAL A 31 10.76 7.60 -5.12
CA VAL A 31 10.90 6.17 -5.45
C VAL A 31 9.52 5.53 -5.52
N GLU A 32 8.82 5.76 -6.64
CA GLU A 32 7.38 5.47 -6.82
C GLU A 32 6.90 4.08 -6.34
N PRO A 33 7.62 2.96 -6.55
CA PRO A 33 7.18 1.64 -6.08
C PRO A 33 6.96 1.53 -4.56
N PHE A 34 7.61 2.38 -3.76
CA PHE A 34 7.47 2.43 -2.30
C PHE A 34 6.43 3.46 -1.83
N LEU A 35 5.86 4.24 -2.75
CA LEU A 35 4.98 5.34 -2.41
C LEU A 35 3.51 4.94 -2.52
N PHE A 36 2.73 5.46 -1.58
CA PHE A 36 1.28 5.30 -1.56
C PHE A 36 0.62 6.66 -1.36
N TYR A 37 -0.40 6.98 -2.15
CA TYR A 37 -1.29 8.09 -1.86
C TYR A 37 -2.13 7.73 -0.64
N HIS A 38 -1.99 8.52 0.42
CA HIS A 38 -2.82 8.43 1.61
C HIS A 38 -4.05 9.33 1.45
N SER A 39 -5.24 8.72 1.42
CA SER A 39 -6.50 9.46 1.44
C SER A 39 -7.29 9.13 2.70
N LYS A 40 -7.91 10.15 3.31
CA LYS A 40 -8.70 10.01 4.54
C LYS A 40 -10.18 10.18 4.25
N ASN A 41 -10.94 9.12 4.55
CA ASN A 41 -12.40 9.09 4.40
C ASN A 41 -13.03 8.99 5.81
N GLY A 42 -13.28 10.15 6.42
CA GLY A 42 -13.81 10.21 7.78
C GLY A 42 -12.79 9.68 8.81
N ARG A 43 -13.07 8.52 9.40
CA ARG A 43 -12.19 7.88 10.41
C ARG A 43 -11.19 6.90 9.82
N THR A 44 -11.38 6.49 8.56
CA THR A 44 -10.55 5.50 7.90
C THR A 44 -9.63 6.15 6.87
N SER A 45 -8.58 5.43 6.52
CA SER A 45 -7.57 5.77 5.54
C SER A 45 -7.54 4.71 4.44
N THR A 46 -7.34 5.14 3.21
CA THR A 46 -6.99 4.28 2.08
C THR A 46 -5.55 4.57 1.64
N PHE A 47 -4.91 3.58 1.03
CA PHE A 47 -3.54 3.68 0.53
C PHE A 47 -3.50 3.15 -0.91
N GLU A 48 -3.40 4.05 -1.87
CA GLU A 48 -3.32 3.73 -3.29
C GLU A 48 -1.86 3.70 -3.74
N SER A 49 -1.46 2.69 -4.51
CA SER A 49 -0.11 2.61 -5.08
C SER A 49 0.13 3.77 -6.05
N VAL A 50 1.27 4.47 -5.88
CA VAL A 50 1.69 5.49 -6.85
C VAL A 50 2.14 4.84 -8.16
N ALA A 51 2.93 3.78 -8.08
CA ALA A 51 3.43 3.06 -9.26
C ALA A 51 2.33 2.31 -10.05
N PHE A 52 1.22 1.96 -9.39
CA PHE A 52 0.10 1.25 -10.00
C PHE A 52 -1.23 1.92 -9.66
N PRO A 53 -1.59 3.03 -10.34
CA PRO A 53 -2.84 3.75 -10.09
C PRO A 53 -4.07 2.84 -10.17
N GLY A 54 -5.03 3.06 -9.28
CA GLY A 54 -6.22 2.23 -9.10
C GLY A 54 -6.02 0.98 -8.24
N TRP A 55 -4.80 0.68 -7.77
CA TRP A 55 -4.52 -0.43 -6.87
C TRP A 55 -4.32 0.03 -5.43
N PHE A 56 -5.02 -0.61 -4.50
CA PHE A 56 -5.06 -0.24 -3.10
C PHE A 56 -4.50 -1.35 -2.22
N ILE A 57 -3.84 -0.97 -1.13
CA ILE A 57 -3.60 -1.91 -0.03
C ILE A 57 -4.97 -2.41 0.46
N ALA A 58 -5.08 -3.72 0.60
CA ALA A 58 -6.30 -4.41 0.97
C ALA A 58 -6.01 -5.53 1.97
N SER A 59 -7.07 -5.89 2.68
CA SER A 59 -7.13 -7.04 3.59
C SER A 59 -8.37 -7.86 3.28
N SER A 60 -8.29 -9.16 3.56
CA SER A 60 -9.41 -10.10 3.42
C SER A 60 -9.75 -10.73 4.78
N GLU A 61 -10.08 -12.01 4.80
CA GLU A 61 -10.39 -12.74 6.02
C GLU A 61 -9.16 -12.89 6.92
N ARG A 62 -9.40 -13.33 8.17
CA ARG A 62 -8.32 -13.50 9.15
C ARG A 62 -7.22 -14.42 8.60
N SER A 63 -5.99 -14.17 9.05
CA SER A 63 -4.80 -14.97 8.72
C SER A 63 -4.37 -14.93 7.25
N HIS A 64 -5.00 -14.10 6.42
CA HIS A 64 -4.51 -13.80 5.08
C HIS A 64 -3.57 -12.60 5.13
N PRO A 65 -2.52 -12.57 4.29
CA PRO A 65 -1.64 -11.42 4.18
C PRO A 65 -2.40 -10.20 3.66
N ILE A 66 -1.85 -9.01 3.88
CA ILE A 66 -2.26 -7.81 3.15
C ILE A 66 -1.74 -7.89 1.71
N PHE A 67 -2.50 -7.34 0.77
CA PHE A 67 -2.20 -7.43 -0.67
C PHE A 67 -2.66 -6.17 -1.40
N LEU A 68 -2.37 -6.08 -2.71
CA LEU A 68 -2.91 -5.03 -3.57
C LEU A 68 -4.19 -5.51 -4.28
N THR A 69 -5.19 -4.65 -4.38
CA THR A 69 -6.39 -4.92 -5.19
C THR A 69 -6.82 -3.71 -6.00
N SER A 70 -7.28 -3.94 -7.22
CA SER A 70 -7.98 -2.95 -8.05
C SER A 70 -9.51 -2.98 -7.89
N HIS A 71 -10.04 -3.91 -7.09
CA HIS A 71 -11.47 -4.08 -6.89
C HIS A 71 -11.99 -3.12 -5.81
N GLN A 72 -12.55 -1.98 -6.24
CA GLN A 72 -13.24 -1.06 -5.34
C GLN A 72 -14.71 -1.48 -5.19
N GLY A 73 -15.11 -1.96 -4.00
CA GLY A 73 -16.52 -2.23 -3.65
C GLY A 73 -16.93 -3.71 -3.55
N GLY A 74 -16.10 -4.55 -2.93
CA GLY A 74 -16.36 -5.99 -2.79
C GLY A 74 -16.05 -6.57 -1.40
N ILE A 75 -15.54 -7.81 -1.40
CA ILE A 75 -15.27 -8.67 -0.24
C ILE A 75 -14.05 -8.22 0.58
N TYR A 76 -13.20 -7.36 0.01
CA TYR A 76 -11.94 -6.93 0.60
C TYR A 76 -12.07 -5.56 1.26
N ASN A 77 -11.43 -5.40 2.42
CA ASN A 77 -11.37 -4.14 3.12
C ASN A 77 -10.16 -3.32 2.66
N VAL A 78 -10.43 -2.11 2.16
CA VAL A 78 -9.43 -1.09 1.79
C VAL A 78 -9.42 0.11 2.74
N ASN A 79 -10.33 0.14 3.73
CA ASN A 79 -10.49 1.23 4.68
C ASN A 79 -9.86 0.84 6.02
N PHE A 80 -8.73 1.44 6.36
CA PHE A 80 -7.97 1.13 7.58
C PHE A 80 -8.08 2.24 8.61
N ASN A 81 -8.22 1.88 9.88
CA ASN A 81 -7.98 2.82 10.97
C ASN A 81 -6.46 2.97 11.13
N LEU A 82 -5.91 4.13 10.77
CA LEU A 82 -4.48 4.42 10.89
C LEU A 82 -4.18 5.03 12.26
N ASN A 83 -3.45 4.31 13.12
CA ASN A 83 -2.96 4.82 14.40
C ASN A 83 -1.42 4.88 14.38
N ILE A 84 -0.87 6.09 14.23
CA ILE A 84 0.58 6.35 14.10
C ILE A 84 1.19 7.00 15.35
N ASN A 85 0.37 7.27 16.37
CA ASN A 85 0.80 7.88 17.64
C ASN A 85 0.65 6.90 18.82
N ALA A 86 0.62 5.60 18.53
CA ALA A 86 0.41 4.53 19.51
C ALA A 86 1.66 4.25 20.34
#